data_AF-W1SA41-F1
#
_entry.id   AF-W1SA41-F1
#
_cell.length_a   1.000
_cell.length_b   1.000
_cell.length_c   1.000
_cell.angle_alpha   90.00
_cell.angle_beta   90.00
_cell.angle_gamma   90.00
#
_symmetry.space_group_name_H-M   'P 1'
#
loop_
_entity.id
_entity.type
_entity.pdbx_description
1 polymer ?
#
loop_
_entity_poly.entity_id
_entity_poly.type
_entity_poly.pdbx_seq_one_letter_code
_entity_poly.pdbx_strand_id
1 'polypeptide(L)'
;MGWRSGQSYSQDLRDRVIGAVDGGMAVREAATTFKVSIAYIYKALIRRRLTGNAGVSSNRGRPPRKLSPQQELALGAHIRSRPGITLAQAQSWLLAEHGVSLCTGAMWKAARRLGLSFKKSPARGRTGSAGRGGPPQAVA
;
A
#
# COMPACT_ATOMS: atom_id res chain seq x y z
N MET A 1 -6.26 22.28 18.18
CA MET A 1 -5.41 21.50 17.26
C MET A 1 -4.87 22.44 16.19
N GLY A 2 -3.55 22.50 16.00
CA GLY A 2 -2.92 23.31 14.95
C GLY A 2 -3.11 22.69 13.56
N TRP A 3 -2.98 23.53 12.52
CA TRP A 3 -3.03 23.10 11.12
C TRP A 3 -1.88 22.13 10.80
N ARG A 4 -2.16 21.09 10.00
CA ARG A 4 -1.15 20.11 9.56
C ARG A 4 -1.02 20.13 8.03
N SER A 5 0.21 20.04 7.52
CA SER A 5 0.44 19.90 6.08
C SER A 5 -0.30 18.68 5.52
N GLY A 6 -0.99 18.85 4.40
CA GLY A 6 -1.85 17.82 3.79
C GLY A 6 -3.28 17.76 4.33
N GLN A 7 -3.62 18.54 5.36
CA GLN A 7 -5.00 18.65 5.85
C GLN A 7 -5.83 19.54 4.91
N SER A 8 -7.02 19.07 4.54
CA SER A 8 -7.99 19.89 3.82
C SER A 8 -8.53 21.00 4.71
N TYR A 9 -8.73 22.19 4.15
CA TYR A 9 -9.50 23.25 4.82
C TYR A 9 -10.93 22.77 5.16
N SER A 10 -11.48 23.34 6.22
CA SER A 10 -12.84 23.05 6.69
C SER A 10 -13.88 23.33 5.62
N GLN A 11 -15.03 22.66 5.72
CA GLN A 11 -16.14 22.87 4.81
C GLN A 11 -16.69 24.30 4.91
N ASP A 12 -16.83 24.81 6.13
CA ASP A 12 -17.23 26.20 6.39
C ASP A 12 -16.37 27.22 5.62
N LEU A 13 -15.03 27.06 5.63
CA LEU A 13 -14.16 27.98 4.89
C LEU A 13 -14.39 27.89 3.38
N ARG A 14 -14.66 26.70 2.82
CA ARG A 14 -15.00 26.54 1.41
C ARG A 14 -16.30 27.24 1.07
N ASP A 15 -17.34 26.99 1.86
CA ASP A 15 -18.67 27.49 1.57
C ASP A 15 -18.68 29.02 1.60
N ARG A 16 -17.99 29.63 2.56
CA ARG A 16 -17.83 31.10 2.60
C ARG A 16 -17.02 31.65 1.43
N VAL A 17 -15.90 31.03 1.09
CA VAL A 17 -15.05 31.46 -0.05
C VAL A 17 -15.80 31.35 -1.37
N ILE A 18 -16.47 30.21 -1.60
CA ILE A 18 -17.20 29.95 -2.83
C ILE A 18 -18.43 30.86 -2.91
N GLY A 19 -19.20 30.98 -1.83
CA GLY A 19 -20.37 31.85 -1.76
C GLY A 19 -20.03 33.32 -1.99
N ALA A 20 -18.90 33.81 -1.49
CA ALA A 20 -18.44 35.17 -1.77
C ALA A 20 -18.14 35.40 -3.27
N VAL A 21 -17.45 34.45 -3.91
CA VAL A 21 -17.15 34.55 -5.34
C VAL A 21 -18.43 34.44 -6.19
N ASP A 22 -19.36 33.57 -5.82
CA ASP A 22 -20.65 33.47 -6.49
C ASP A 22 -21.51 34.73 -6.31
N GLY A 23 -21.37 35.39 -5.16
CA GLY A 23 -21.96 36.70 -4.88
C GLY A 23 -21.31 37.86 -5.63
N GLY A 24 -20.34 37.58 -6.53
CA GLY A 24 -19.70 38.58 -7.38
C GLY A 24 -18.37 39.14 -6.85
N MET A 25 -17.88 38.67 -5.70
CA MET A 25 -16.57 39.09 -5.19
C MET A 25 -15.44 38.63 -6.10
N ALA A 26 -14.50 39.54 -6.41
CA ALA A 26 -13.34 39.18 -7.20
C ALA A 26 -12.47 38.13 -6.48
N VAL A 27 -11.96 37.13 -7.21
CA VAL A 27 -11.16 36.04 -6.62
C VAL A 27 -9.94 36.54 -5.84
N ARG A 28 -9.29 37.61 -6.31
CA ARG A 28 -8.14 38.22 -5.63
C ARG A 28 -8.53 38.85 -4.30
N GLU A 29 -9.70 39.48 -4.24
CA GLU A 29 -10.25 40.05 -3.01
C GLU A 29 -10.63 38.94 -2.03
N ALA A 30 -11.35 37.92 -2.48
CA ALA A 30 -11.71 36.76 -1.67
C ALA A 30 -10.48 36.05 -1.07
N ALA A 31 -9.39 35.92 -1.84
CA ALA A 31 -8.15 35.34 -1.36
C ALA A 31 -7.57 36.10 -0.15
N THR A 32 -7.57 37.44 -0.22
CA THR A 32 -7.11 38.32 0.86
C THR A 32 -8.05 38.25 2.06
N THR A 33 -9.36 38.36 1.85
CA THR A 33 -10.39 38.35 2.91
C THR A 33 -10.38 37.05 3.71
N PHE A 34 -10.30 35.91 3.02
CA PHE A 34 -10.32 34.59 3.66
C PHE A 34 -8.93 34.05 4.00
N LYS A 35 -7.86 34.80 3.71
CA LYS A 35 -6.45 34.41 3.93
C LYS A 35 -6.11 33.05 3.31
N VAL A 36 -6.60 32.83 2.09
CA VAL A 36 -6.36 31.61 1.30
C VAL A 36 -5.62 31.94 0.01
N SER A 37 -5.00 30.95 -0.62
CA SER A 37 -4.36 31.16 -1.92
C SER A 37 -5.40 31.29 -3.05
N ILE A 38 -5.12 32.13 -4.05
CA ILE A 38 -5.92 32.24 -5.27
C ILE A 38 -6.06 30.86 -5.96
N ALA A 39 -4.97 30.10 -6.00
CA ALA A 39 -4.97 28.75 -6.57
C ALA A 39 -5.94 27.79 -5.85
N TYR A 40 -6.11 27.94 -4.53
CA TYR A 40 -7.09 27.16 -3.78
C TYR A 40 -8.52 27.47 -4.24
N ILE A 41 -8.85 28.75 -4.42
CA ILE A 41 -10.19 29.18 -4.87
C ILE A 41 -10.52 28.58 -6.23
N TYR A 42 -9.61 28.70 -7.22
CA TYR A 42 -9.82 28.10 -8.53
C TYR A 42 -9.97 26.57 -8.45
N LYS A 43 -9.15 25.88 -7.65
CA LYS A 43 -9.28 24.42 -7.45
C LYS A 43 -10.63 24.03 -6.85
N ALA A 44 -11.16 24.84 -5.94
CA ALA A 44 -12.47 24.62 -5.33
C ALA A 44 -13.60 24.82 -6.36
N LEU A 45 -13.55 25.90 -7.14
CA LEU A 45 -14.54 26.20 -8.19
C LEU A 45 -14.52 25.15 -9.32
N ILE A 46 -13.34 24.79 -9.82
CA ILE A 46 -13.17 23.75 -10.85
C ILE A 46 -13.75 22.42 -10.36
N ARG A 47 -13.45 22.03 -9.12
CA ARG A 47 -13.99 20.80 -8.53
C ARG A 47 -15.51 20.84 -8.46
N ARG A 48 -16.09 21.93 -7.97
CA ARG A 48 -17.54 22.07 -7.90
C ARG A 48 -18.17 21.96 -9.28
N ARG A 49 -17.57 22.56 -10.31
CA ARG A 49 -18.02 22.45 -11.70
C ARG A 49 -17.95 21.01 -12.23
N LEU A 50 -16.90 20.27 -11.90
CA LEU A 50 -16.70 18.89 -12.40
C LEU A 50 -17.52 17.84 -11.65
N THR A 51 -17.79 18.04 -10.36
CA THR A 51 -18.37 17.01 -9.48
C THR A 51 -19.75 17.36 -8.93
N GLY A 52 -20.19 18.61 -9.10
CA GLY A 52 -21.37 19.16 -8.43
C GLY A 52 -21.19 19.38 -6.92
N ASN A 53 -20.05 18.98 -6.34
CA ASN A 53 -19.83 18.97 -4.90
C ASN A 53 -18.80 20.03 -4.47
N ALA A 54 -19.20 20.93 -3.56
CA ALA A 54 -18.32 21.91 -2.90
C ALA A 54 -17.49 21.30 -1.75
N GLY A 55 -17.72 20.02 -1.47
CA GLY A 55 -17.18 19.24 -0.37
C GLY A 55 -15.68 18.99 -0.38
N VAL A 56 -15.16 18.66 0.80
CA VAL A 56 -13.88 17.95 0.94
C VAL A 56 -13.95 16.62 0.18
N SER A 57 -12.92 16.30 -0.60
CA SER A 57 -12.83 14.96 -1.20
C SER A 57 -12.59 13.98 -0.06
N SER A 58 -13.29 12.86 -0.06
CA SER A 58 -12.86 11.74 0.77
C SER A 58 -11.38 11.48 0.46
N ASN A 59 -10.57 11.40 1.50
CA ASN A 59 -9.23 10.88 1.36
C ASN A 59 -9.42 9.46 0.81
N ARG A 60 -9.02 9.22 -0.44
CA ARG A 60 -9.18 7.92 -1.13
C ARG A 60 -8.45 6.76 -0.43
N GLY A 61 -7.78 7.05 0.69
CA GLY A 61 -7.09 6.07 1.50
C GLY A 61 -6.01 5.36 0.70
N ARG A 62 -5.65 4.17 1.17
CA ARG A 62 -4.77 3.27 0.43
C ARG A 62 -5.59 2.59 -0.68
N PRO A 63 -5.05 2.44 -1.90
CA PRO A 63 -5.71 1.64 -2.93
C PRO A 63 -6.04 0.23 -2.42
N PRO A 64 -7.12 -0.38 -2.93
CA PRO A 64 -7.54 -1.71 -2.53
C PRO A 64 -6.44 -2.73 -2.80
N ARG A 65 -6.48 -3.84 -2.05
CA ARG A 65 -5.50 -4.93 -2.21
C ARG A 65 -5.70 -5.59 -3.58
N LYS A 66 -4.60 -6.09 -4.15
CA LYS A 66 -4.64 -6.85 -5.41
C LYS A 66 -5.39 -8.18 -5.29
N LEU A 67 -5.38 -8.81 -4.10
CA LEU A 67 -6.11 -10.02 -3.84
C LEU A 67 -7.47 -9.70 -3.23
N SER A 68 -8.52 -10.33 -3.75
CA SER A 68 -9.81 -10.38 -3.08
C SER A 68 -9.73 -11.25 -1.82
N PRO A 69 -10.64 -11.09 -0.84
CA PRO A 69 -10.69 -11.96 0.34
C PRO A 69 -10.78 -13.45 -0.02
N GLN A 70 -11.52 -13.81 -1.08
CA GLN A 70 -11.64 -15.18 -1.57
C GLN A 70 -10.31 -15.72 -2.11
N GLN A 71 -9.57 -14.90 -2.88
CA GLN A 71 -8.25 -15.28 -3.40
C GLN A 71 -7.20 -15.39 -2.27
N GLU A 72 -7.28 -14.54 -1.24
CA GLU A 72 -6.42 -14.68 -0.04
C GLU A 72 -6.70 -16.01 0.68
N LEU A 73 -7.98 -16.40 0.82
CA LEU A 73 -8.35 -17.68 1.44
C LEU A 73 -7.90 -18.89 0.61
N ALA A 74 -8.11 -18.86 -0.71
CA ALA A 74 -7.69 -19.92 -1.62
C ALA A 74 -6.17 -20.10 -1.61
N LEU A 75 -5.41 -19.00 -1.62
CA LEU A 75 -3.95 -19.02 -1.45
C LEU A 75 -3.54 -19.65 -0.13
N GLY A 76 -4.25 -19.34 0.95
CA GLY A 76 -3.99 -19.92 2.25
C GLY A 76 -4.23 -21.43 2.30
N ALA A 77 -5.35 -21.89 1.72
CA ALA A 77 -5.64 -23.32 1.59
C ALA A 77 -4.60 -24.04 0.75
N HIS A 78 -4.20 -23.46 -0.39
CA HIS A 78 -3.18 -24.02 -1.27
C HIS A 78 -1.85 -24.23 -0.55
N ILE A 79 -1.37 -23.20 0.17
CA ILE A 79 -0.10 -23.28 0.91
C ILE A 79 -0.17 -24.32 2.04
N ARG A 80 -1.29 -24.40 2.77
CA ARG A 80 -1.47 -25.37 3.85
C ARG A 80 -1.54 -26.81 3.34
N SER A 81 -2.15 -27.03 2.17
CA SER A 81 -2.23 -28.36 1.55
C SER A 81 -0.88 -28.91 1.05
N ARG A 82 0.12 -28.04 0.88
CA ARG A 82 1.43 -28.38 0.30
C ARG A 82 2.58 -27.89 1.20
N PRO A 83 2.92 -28.64 2.26
CA PRO A 83 4.07 -28.34 3.11
C PRO A 83 5.36 -28.28 2.27
N GLY A 84 6.09 -27.17 2.33
CA GLY A 84 7.34 -26.98 1.57
C GLY A 84 7.20 -26.33 0.20
N ILE A 85 6.00 -25.89 -0.19
CA ILE A 85 5.82 -25.10 -1.41
C ILE A 85 6.69 -23.85 -1.38
N THR A 86 7.43 -23.60 -2.46
CA THR A 86 8.24 -22.40 -2.61
C THR A 86 7.34 -21.20 -2.92
N LEU A 87 7.81 -20.00 -2.59
CA LEU A 87 7.10 -18.77 -2.90
C LEU A 87 6.83 -18.61 -4.42
N ALA A 88 7.80 -19.03 -5.25
CA ALA A 88 7.68 -19.00 -6.70
C ALA A 88 6.56 -19.92 -7.19
N GLN A 89 6.46 -21.13 -6.64
CA GLN A 89 5.37 -22.06 -6.99
C GLN A 89 3.99 -21.49 -6.58
N ALA A 90 3.90 -20.86 -5.41
CA ALA A 90 2.66 -20.19 -4.98
C ALA A 90 2.29 -19.00 -5.90
N GLN A 91 3.28 -18.26 -6.41
CA GLN A 91 3.05 -17.19 -7.40
C GLN A 91 2.57 -17.74 -8.74
N SER A 92 3.20 -18.80 -9.24
CA SER A 92 2.80 -19.45 -10.50
C SER A 92 1.39 -20.03 -10.39
N TRP A 93 1.06 -20.66 -9.27
CA TRP A 93 -0.29 -21.16 -9.02
C TRP A 93 -1.33 -20.03 -8.98
N LEU A 94 -1.04 -18.93 -8.28
CA LEU A 94 -1.93 -17.78 -8.21
C LEU A 94 -2.18 -17.14 -9.58
N LEU A 95 -1.16 -17.11 -10.43
CA LEU A 95 -1.29 -16.63 -11.81
C LEU A 95 -2.15 -17.59 -12.65
N ALA A 96 -1.90 -18.90 -12.55
CA ALA A 96 -2.62 -19.91 -13.32
C ALA A 96 -4.11 -20.02 -12.93
N GLU A 97 -4.41 -20.02 -11.63
CA GLU A 97 -5.76 -20.29 -11.11
C GLU A 97 -6.61 -19.02 -11.00
N HIS A 98 -5.99 -17.88 -10.71
CA HIS A 98 -6.70 -16.64 -10.41
C HIS A 98 -6.33 -15.46 -11.33
N GLY A 99 -5.38 -15.64 -12.26
CA GLY A 99 -4.95 -14.58 -13.17
C GLY A 99 -4.24 -13.40 -12.49
N VAL A 100 -3.85 -13.52 -11.21
CA VAL A 100 -3.26 -12.42 -10.43
C VAL A 100 -1.76 -12.60 -10.29
N SER A 101 -0.99 -11.66 -10.84
CA SER A 101 0.45 -11.58 -10.61
C SER A 101 0.79 -10.69 -9.40
N LEU A 102 1.52 -11.28 -8.44
CA LEU A 102 2.07 -10.58 -7.28
C LEU A 102 3.59 -10.64 -7.30
N CYS A 103 4.23 -9.51 -6.98
CA CYS A 103 5.66 -9.51 -6.69
C CYS A 103 5.97 -10.23 -5.38
N THR A 104 7.22 -10.64 -5.19
CA THR A 104 7.72 -11.35 -4.00
C THR A 104 7.30 -10.67 -2.69
N GLY A 105 7.45 -9.34 -2.61
CA GLY A 105 7.08 -8.58 -1.41
C GLY A 105 5.56 -8.53 -1.16
N ALA A 106 4.74 -8.49 -2.22
CA ALA A 106 3.29 -8.54 -2.09
C ALA A 106 2.81 -9.93 -1.65
N MET A 107 3.45 -10.98 -2.17
CA MET A 107 3.20 -12.37 -1.77
C MET A 107 3.55 -12.59 -0.29
N TRP A 108 4.71 -12.12 0.17
CA TRP A 108 5.08 -12.19 1.59
C TRP A 108 4.10 -11.45 2.51
N LYS A 109 3.62 -10.27 2.09
CA LYS A 109 2.61 -9.53 2.84
C LYS A 109 1.28 -10.30 2.88
N ALA A 110 0.88 -10.97 1.80
CA ALA A 110 -0.32 -11.80 1.76
C ALA A 110 -0.20 -13.01 2.69
N ALA A 111 0.91 -13.76 2.60
CA ALA A 111 1.17 -14.91 3.47
C ALA A 111 1.18 -14.52 4.96
N ARG A 112 1.85 -13.41 5.31
CA ARG A 112 1.90 -12.91 6.70
C ARG A 112 0.52 -12.56 7.25
N ARG A 113 -0.37 -11.98 6.43
CA ARG A 113 -1.76 -11.70 6.84
C ARG A 113 -2.55 -12.97 7.11
N LEU A 114 -2.26 -14.04 6.39
CA LEU A 114 -2.88 -15.36 6.54
C LEU A 114 -2.26 -16.20 7.68
N GLY A 115 -1.31 -15.63 8.44
CA GLY A 115 -0.59 -16.32 9.50
C GLY A 115 0.39 -17.38 8.98
N LEU A 116 0.76 -17.32 7.70
CA LEU A 116 1.64 -18.31 7.07
C LEU A 116 3.10 -17.85 7.13
N SER A 117 3.98 -18.76 7.51
CA SER A 117 5.42 -18.59 7.40
C SER A 117 5.96 -19.57 6.37
N PHE A 118 6.79 -19.07 5.44
CA PHE A 118 7.60 -19.95 4.62
C PHE A 118 8.90 -20.20 5.38
N LYS A 119 9.24 -21.47 5.61
CA LYS A 119 10.56 -21.82 6.11
C LYS A 119 11.59 -21.34 5.09
N LYS A 120 12.56 -20.55 5.54
CA LYS A 120 13.70 -20.15 4.70
C LYS A 120 14.51 -21.42 4.45
N SER A 121 14.41 -22.01 3.25
CA SER A 121 15.27 -23.13 2.87
C SER A 121 16.69 -22.59 2.68
N PRO A 122 17.68 -23.00 3.51
CA PRO A 122 19.06 -22.72 3.19
C PRO A 122 19.45 -23.68 2.06
N ALA A 123 19.33 -23.26 0.81
CA ALA A 123 19.81 -24.01 -0.35
C ALA A 123 21.36 -24.05 -0.43
N ARG A 124 22.05 -23.96 0.71
CA ARG A 124 23.49 -24.07 0.80
C ARG A 124 23.80 -25.08 1.89
N GLY A 125 23.97 -26.34 1.48
CA GLY A 125 24.76 -27.27 2.26
C GLY A 125 26.08 -26.59 2.55
N ARG A 126 26.38 -26.36 3.84
CA ARG A 126 27.72 -25.94 4.22
C ARG A 126 28.62 -27.08 3.75
N THR A 127 29.59 -26.79 2.90
CA THR A 127 30.70 -27.70 2.65
C THR A 127 31.24 -28.08 4.03
N GLY A 128 31.13 -29.37 4.38
CA GLY A 128 31.65 -29.86 5.64
C GLY A 128 33.13 -29.50 5.74
N SER A 129 33.59 -29.07 6.91
CA SER A 129 35.01 -28.82 7.13
C SER A 129 35.79 -30.07 6.77
N ALA A 130 36.76 -29.96 5.87
CA ALA A 130 37.73 -31.03 5.63
C ALA A 130 38.41 -31.36 6.96
N GLY A 131 38.07 -32.51 7.54
CA GLY A 131 38.71 -33.01 8.75
C GLY A 131 40.20 -33.16 8.46
N ARG A 132 41.03 -32.38 9.14
CA ARG A 132 42.48 -32.63 9.18
C ARG A 132 42.66 -33.90 9.99
N GLY A 133 43.08 -34.98 9.30
CA GLY A 133 43.44 -36.24 9.93
C GLY A 133 44.47 -36.01 11.04
N GLY A 134 44.22 -36.61 12.20
CA GLY A 134 45.18 -36.63 13.30
C GLY A 134 46.47 -37.36 12.90
N PRO A 135 47.62 -36.97 13.45
CA PRO A 135 48.89 -37.63 13.14
C PRO A 135 48.93 -39.06 13.72
N PRO A 136 49.68 -39.98 13.09
CA PRO A 136 49.83 -41.35 13.57
C PRO A 136 50.63 -41.39 14.89
N GLN A 137 50.20 -42.24 15.82
CA GLN A 137 50.91 -42.48 17.08
C GLN A 137 52.22 -43.23 16.83
N ALA A 138 53.32 -42.73 17.41
CA ALA A 138 54.58 -43.44 17.47
C ALA A 138 54.58 -44.38 18.69
N VAL A 139 54.86 -45.65 18.42
CA VAL A 139 55.10 -46.70 19.42
C VAL A 139 56.54 -46.61 19.93
N ALA A 140 56.72 -46.80 21.23
CA ALA A 140 57.99 -47.10 21.88
C ALA A 140 57.79 -48.36 22.74
#